data_AF-A0A7J8UU26-F1
#
_entry.id   AF-A0A7J8UU26-F1
#
_cell.length_a   1.000
_cell.length_b   1.000
_cell.length_c   1.000
_cell.angle_alpha   90.00
_cell.angle_beta   90.00
_cell.angle_gamma   90.00
#
_symmetry.space_group_name_H-M   'P 1'
#
loop_
_entity.id
_entity.type
_entity.pdbx_description
1 polymer ?
#
loop_
_entity_poly.entity_id
_entity_poly.type
_entity_poly.pdbx_seq_one_letter_code
_entity_poly.pdbx_strand_id
1 'polypeptide(L)'
;MPLEQEIGDVEGIHKLKEAISNLHYRNPMDVEQILNYSSKNESLMESSMDEEIIQGVMDVPANDEQNLDGSGVLPHVFPKEAFLVVDTLKNYLI
;
A
#
# COMPACT_ATOMS: atom_id res chain seq x y z
N MET A 1 -20.04 21.17 13.71
CA MET A 1 -18.64 21.07 14.18
C MET A 1 -17.76 21.57 13.07
N PRO A 2 -16.93 22.61 13.23
CA PRO A 2 -15.97 22.97 12.21
C PRO A 2 -14.73 22.09 12.38
N LEU A 3 -14.47 21.23 11.40
CA LEU A 3 -13.22 20.50 11.23
C LEU A 3 -12.19 21.45 10.61
N GLU A 4 -11.74 22.42 11.37
CA GLU A 4 -10.57 23.24 11.01
C GLU A 4 -9.40 22.75 11.86
N GLN A 5 -8.93 21.54 11.57
CA GLN A 5 -7.71 21.04 12.15
C GLN A 5 -6.55 21.66 11.37
N GLU A 6 -6.17 22.84 11.84
CA GLU A 6 -4.84 23.44 11.84
C GLU A 6 -4.03 23.23 10.56
N ILE A 7 -4.03 24.27 9.70
CA ILE A 7 -2.95 24.52 8.75
C ILE A 7 -1.66 24.25 9.51
N GLY A 8 -0.96 23.16 9.16
CA GLY A 8 0.16 22.65 9.92
C GLY A 8 1.11 23.76 10.31
N ASP A 9 1.51 23.76 11.59
CA ASP A 9 2.50 24.68 12.16
C ASP A 9 3.51 25.11 11.10
N VAL A 10 3.52 26.39 10.73
CA VAL A 10 4.36 26.96 9.67
C VAL A 10 5.83 26.58 9.90
N GLU A 11 6.22 26.48 11.17
CA GLU A 11 7.51 25.98 11.62
C GLU A 11 7.75 24.51 11.25
N GLY A 12 6.73 23.65 11.40
CA GLY A 12 6.77 22.25 10.98
C GLY A 12 6.94 22.07 9.47
N ILE A 13 6.28 22.90 8.67
CA ILE A 13 6.44 22.88 7.20
C ILE A 13 7.86 23.32 6.81
N HIS A 14 8.41 24.35 7.47
CA HIS A 14 9.79 24.77 7.26
C HIS A 14 10.80 23.67 7.62
N LYS A 15 10.63 23.01 8.77
CA LYS A 15 11.48 21.87 9.19
C LYS A 15 11.41 20.70 8.20
N LEU A 16 10.23 20.40 7.68
CA LEU A 16 10.05 19.36 6.67
C LEU A 16 10.79 19.71 5.37
N LYS A 17 10.68 20.96 4.92
CA LYS A 17 11.38 21.46 3.72
C LYS A 17 12.90 21.38 3.87
N GLU A 18 13.41 21.74 5.04
CA GLU A 18 14.84 21.61 5.37
C GLU A 18 15.29 20.14 5.38
N ALA A 19 14.54 19.26 6.05
CA ALA A 19 14.86 17.83 6.13
C ALA A 19 14.91 17.17 4.74
N ILE A 20 13.94 17.47 3.86
CA ILE A 20 13.92 16.97 2.48
C ILE A 20 15.09 17.52 1.66
N SER A 21 15.40 18.81 1.81
CA SER A 21 16.55 19.42 1.13
C SER A 21 17.87 18.74 1.50
N ASN A 22 18.03 18.36 2.77
CA ASN A 22 19.25 17.71 3.27
C ASN A 22 19.43 16.28 2.77
N LEU A 23 18.37 15.62 2.27
CA LEU A 23 18.43 14.26 1.76
C LEU A 23 19.00 14.16 0.35
N HIS A 24 19.22 15.29 -0.34
CA HIS A 24 19.84 15.36 -1.67
C HIS A 24 19.26 14.37 -2.70
N TYR A 25 17.94 14.17 -2.67
CA TYR A 25 17.28 13.28 -3.61
C TYR A 25 17.58 13.70 -5.05
N ARG A 26 17.82 12.70 -5.90
CA ARG A 26 18.07 12.91 -7.33
C ARG A 26 16.93 13.68 -8.02
N ASN A 27 15.71 13.54 -7.51
CA ASN A 27 14.55 14.34 -7.91
C ASN A 27 14.10 15.19 -6.71
N PRO A 28 14.08 16.53 -6.81
CA PRO A 28 13.65 17.38 -5.72
C PRO A 28 12.16 17.12 -5.42
N MET A 29 11.88 16.87 -4.14
CA MET A 29 10.51 16.66 -3.68
C MET A 29 9.89 18.03 -3.32
N ASP A 30 8.76 18.36 -3.93
CA ASP A 30 8.05 19.62 -3.67
C ASP A 30 7.06 19.43 -2.51
N VAL A 31 7.41 20.00 -1.35
CA VAL A 31 6.59 19.94 -0.14
C VAL A 31 5.19 20.51 -0.35
N GLU A 32 5.07 21.57 -1.16
CA GLU A 32 3.77 22.21 -1.40
C GLU A 32 2.85 21.29 -2.19
N GLN A 33 3.39 20.50 -3.13
CA GLN A 33 2.60 19.49 -3.85
C GLN A 33 2.19 18.32 -2.98
N ILE A 34 3.00 17.93 -1.99
CA ILE A 34 2.66 16.86 -1.05
C ILE A 34 1.51 17.31 -0.15
N LEU A 35 1.61 18.53 0.39
CA LEU A 35 0.59 19.08 1.30
C LEU A 35 -0.73 19.41 0.58
N ASN A 36 -0.65 19.78 -0.69
CA ASN A 36 -1.82 20.09 -1.53
C ASN A 36 -2.21 18.94 -2.46
N TYR A 37 -1.75 17.71 -2.17
CA TYR A 37 -2.11 16.56 -2.98
C TYR A 37 -3.62 16.33 -2.86
N SER A 38 -4.36 16.63 -3.93
CA SER A 38 -5.79 16.36 -3.99
C SER A 38 -6.00 14.89 -3.65
N SER A 39 -6.76 14.66 -2.59
CA SER A 39 -7.11 13.35 -2.08
C SER A 39 -7.99 12.63 -3.12
N LYS A 40 -7.36 12.14 -4.19
CA LYS A 40 -8.00 11.28 -5.18
C LYS A 40 -8.52 9.97 -4.54
N ASN A 41 -8.19 9.76 -3.26
CA ASN A 41 -8.61 8.64 -2.43
C ASN A 41 -9.91 8.92 -1.65
N GLU A 42 -10.42 10.16 -1.62
CA GLU A 42 -11.72 10.46 -1.00
C GLU A 42 -12.91 9.94 -1.83
N SER A 43 -12.73 9.71 -3.13
CA SER A 43 -13.76 9.10 -3.99
C SER A 43 -13.73 7.57 -4.03
N LEU A 44 -12.88 6.92 -3.22
CA LEU A 44 -12.75 5.45 -3.17
C LEU A 44 -13.51 4.82 -2.00
N MET A 45 -14.50 5.52 -1.44
CA MET A 45 -15.30 5.01 -0.33
C MET A 45 -16.78 5.02 -0.68
N GLU A 46 -17.14 4.26 -1.72
CA GLU A 46 -18.46 3.60 -1.94
C GLU A 46 -18.47 3.07 -3.38
N SER A 47 -17.60 2.11 -3.67
CA SER A 47 -17.68 1.39 -4.93
C SER A 47 -18.33 0.05 -4.65
N SER A 48 -19.50 -0.18 -5.24
CA SER A 48 -20.25 -1.45 -5.33
C SER A 48 -19.47 -2.59 -6.03
N MET A 49 -18.14 -2.51 -6.05
CA MET A 49 -17.22 -3.38 -6.76
C MET A 49 -16.81 -4.57 -5.90
N ASP A 50 -16.94 -4.47 -4.58
CA ASP A 50 -16.71 -5.59 -3.67
C ASP A 50 -17.75 -6.71 -3.89
N GLU A 51 -19.01 -6.37 -4.14
CA GLU A 51 -20.09 -7.34 -4.38
C GLU A 51 -19.94 -8.07 -5.73
N GLU A 52 -19.51 -7.36 -6.78
CA GLU A 52 -19.21 -7.93 -8.11
C GLU A 52 -17.99 -8.85 -8.07
N ILE A 53 -16.94 -8.47 -7.33
CA ILE A 53 -15.75 -9.32 -7.14
C ILE A 53 -16.10 -10.57 -6.33
N ILE A 54 -16.90 -10.44 -5.26
CA ILE A 54 -17.31 -11.58 -4.43
C ILE A 54 -18.18 -12.56 -5.23
N GLN A 55 -19.12 -12.07 -6.06
CA GLN A 55 -19.90 -12.95 -6.96
C GLN A 55 -19.02 -13.62 -8.01
N GLY A 56 -18.10 -12.86 -8.64
CA GLY A 56 -17.16 -13.41 -9.62
C GLY A 56 -16.26 -14.51 -9.05
N VAL A 57 -15.96 -14.50 -7.75
CA VAL A 57 -15.21 -15.57 -7.08
C VAL A 57 -16.09 -16.77 -6.73
N MET A 58 -17.35 -16.56 -6.34
CA MET A 58 -18.28 -17.66 -6.02
C MET A 58 -18.73 -18.44 -7.27
N ASP A 59 -18.81 -17.78 -8.43
CA ASP A 59 -19.32 -18.36 -9.67
C ASP A 59 -18.26 -19.13 -10.49
N VAL A 60 -16.99 -19.15 -10.05
CA VAL A 60 -15.94 -19.96 -10.69
C VAL A 60 -16.02 -21.40 -10.16
N PRO A 61 -16.41 -22.39 -11.00
CA PRO A 61 -16.35 -23.78 -10.58
C PRO A 61 -14.89 -24.17 -10.36
N ALA A 62 -14.60 -24.78 -9.21
CA ALA A 62 -13.30 -25.36 -8.88
C ALA A 62 -12.99 -26.53 -9.82
N ASN A 63 -12.49 -26.23 -11.01
CA ASN A 63 -11.89 -27.22 -11.87
C ASN A 63 -10.40 -27.27 -11.53
N ASP A 64 -10.05 -28.15 -10.59
CA ASP A 64 -8.71 -28.37 -10.03
C ASP A 64 -7.73 -29.05 -11.02
N GLU A 65 -7.85 -28.78 -12.32
CA GLU A 65 -6.99 -29.31 -13.35
C GLU A 65 -6.44 -28.19 -14.23
N GLN A 66 -5.47 -27.44 -13.70
CA GLN A 66 -4.58 -26.62 -14.51
C GLN A 66 -3.17 -27.19 -14.40
N ASN A 67 -2.84 -28.04 -15.39
CA ASN A 67 -1.46 -28.35 -15.76
C ASN A 67 -0.79 -27.06 -16.24
N LEU A 68 0.00 -26.42 -15.38
CA LEU A 68 0.79 -25.24 -15.71
C LEU A 68 2.25 -25.65 -15.95
N ASP A 69 2.53 -25.98 -17.20
CA ASP A 69 3.88 -26.05 -17.73
C ASP A 69 4.45 -24.61 -17.88
N GLY A 70 5.63 -24.37 -17.31
CA GLY A 70 6.58 -23.38 -17.82
C GLY A 70 6.48 -21.91 -17.41
N SER A 71 5.53 -21.47 -16.58
CA SER A 71 5.57 -20.11 -16.01
C SER A 71 5.99 -20.19 -14.55
N GLY A 72 6.98 -19.38 -14.14
CA GLY A 72 7.51 -19.31 -12.77
C GLY A 72 6.51 -18.75 -11.76
N VAL A 73 5.33 -19.37 -11.68
CA VAL A 73 4.32 -19.14 -10.66
C VAL A 73 4.94 -19.62 -9.36
N LEU A 74 5.24 -18.66 -8.47
CA LEU A 74 5.68 -19.00 -7.12
C LEU A 74 4.61 -19.92 -6.50
N PRO A 75 5.03 -21.01 -5.85
CA PRO A 75 4.08 -21.90 -5.21
C PRO A 75 3.22 -21.11 -4.24
N HIS A 76 1.92 -21.41 -4.22
CA HIS A 76 1.00 -20.77 -3.30
C HIS A 76 1.44 -21.06 -1.86
N VAL A 77 1.90 -20.03 -1.15
CA VAL A 77 2.34 -20.14 0.24
C VAL A 77 1.14 -19.90 1.15
N PHE A 78 0.88 -20.83 2.08
CA PHE A 78 -0.18 -20.63 3.05
C PHE A 78 0.22 -19.59 4.10
N PRO A 79 -0.73 -18.80 4.65
CA PRO A 79 -0.42 -17.79 5.66
C PRO A 79 0.40 -18.33 6.84
N LYS A 80 0.09 -19.56 7.30
CA LYS A 80 0.83 -20.23 8.39
C LYS A 80 2.31 -20.44 8.09
N GLU A 81 2.64 -20.75 6.84
CA GLU A 81 4.02 -20.95 6.37
C GLU A 81 4.74 -19.62 6.24
N ALA A 82 4.05 -18.58 5.76
CA ALA A 82 4.60 -17.22 5.69
C ALA A 82 4.97 -16.68 7.08
N PHE A 83 4.12 -16.89 8.10
CA PHE A 83 4.42 -16.48 9.47
C PHE A 83 5.65 -17.21 10.04
N LEU A 84 5.78 -18.52 9.79
CA LEU A 84 6.92 -19.30 10.25
C LEU A 84 8.24 -18.83 9.61
N VAL A 85 8.21 -18.49 8.32
CA VAL A 85 9.37 -17.97 7.59
C VAL A 85 9.80 -16.61 8.13
N VAL A 86 8.86 -15.72 8.46
CA VAL A 86 9.16 -14.39 9.04
C VAL A 86 9.81 -14.53 10.42
N ASP A 87 9.29 -15.41 11.28
CA ASP A 87 9.87 -15.66 12.61
C ASP A 87 11.26 -16.29 12.49
N THR A 88 11.45 -17.19 11.54
CA THR A 88 12.76 -17.77 11.26
C THR A 88 13.75 -16.71 10.77
N LEU A 89 13.34 -15.84 9.84
CA LEU A 89 14.17 -14.78 9.30
C LEU A 89 14.62 -13.78 10.38
N LYS A 90 13.74 -13.43 11.32
CA LYS A 90 14.08 -12.56 12.45
C LYS A 90 15.22 -13.13 13.29
N ASN A 91 15.30 -14.45 13.46
CA ASN A 91 16.37 -15.08 14.24
C ASN A 91 17.73 -15.06 13.54
N TYR A 92 17.77 -14.90 12.21
CA TYR A 92 19.01 -14.79 11.43
C TYR A 92 19.52 -13.35 11.27
N LEU A 93 18.69 -12.34 11.56
CA LEU A 93 19.06 -10.92 11.47
C LEU A 93 19.56 -10.32 12.80
N ILE A 94 19.84 -11.16 13.79
CA ILE A 94 20.44 -10.78 15.08
C ILE A 94 21.96 -10.88 15.01
#